data_AF-A0A850BR21-F1
#
_entry.id   AF-A0A850BR21-F1
#
_cell.length_a   1.000
_cell.length_b   1.000
_cell.length_c   1.000
_cell.angle_alpha   90.00
_cell.angle_beta   90.00
_cell.angle_gamma   90.00
#
_symmetry.space_group_name_H-M   'P 1'
#
loop_
_entity.id
_entity.type
_entity.pdbx_description
1 polymer ?
#
loop_
_entity_poly.entity_id
_entity_poly.type
_entity_poly.pdbx_seq_one_letter_code
_entity_poly.pdbx_strand_id
1 'polypeptide(L)'
;PPGRPIPGPGGRAHAEPAEPEHKSHGAEVCPGHGPMDPPHHVNWWRGLIGVNNERAAGEGFSLDHLLWRYHNDKDPCDPKNEPPPFLASVLNFGLLAFILYHFGKKPLAEALVKRKQAIMGEIDNATRLKDEAEGRLEEYEEKLDHLEETLEQLKAEYASQAAVERKNLLAELEERRARMRRDAEFRIEQELKSAKVELLQEAVIGAVKAAEDIIRLRATTQDQETLAQEYLKAVPEALARGPEAAQAGGAS
;
A
#
# COMPACT_ATOMS: atom_id res chain seq x y z
N PRO A 1 -46.17 10.48 -29.38
CA PRO A 1 -46.19 9.80 -30.70
C PRO A 1 -45.82 8.33 -30.50
N PRO A 2 -46.67 7.41 -30.97
CA PRO A 2 -46.56 5.97 -30.75
C PRO A 2 -45.81 5.27 -31.89
N GLY A 3 -45.43 4.00 -31.66
CA GLY A 3 -45.31 3.02 -32.74
C GLY A 3 -44.03 2.20 -32.73
N ARG A 4 -44.16 0.91 -32.36
CA ARG A 4 -43.56 -0.14 -33.18
C ARG A 4 -44.58 -1.25 -33.44
N PRO A 5 -44.65 -1.73 -34.70
CA PRO A 5 -45.66 -2.68 -35.15
C PRO A 5 -45.23 -4.13 -34.92
N ILE A 6 -46.22 -5.01 -34.89
CA ILE A 6 -46.11 -6.47 -34.86
C ILE A 6 -45.85 -6.97 -36.30
N PRO A 7 -44.92 -7.89 -36.55
CA PRO A 7 -44.90 -8.66 -37.79
C PRO A 7 -45.71 -9.96 -37.63
N GLY A 8 -46.64 -10.16 -38.57
CA GLY A 8 -47.43 -11.38 -38.72
C GLY A 8 -46.67 -12.53 -39.40
N PRO A 9 -47.32 -13.71 -39.55
CA PRO A 9 -46.66 -14.96 -39.88
C PRO A 9 -46.65 -15.20 -41.40
N GLY A 10 -45.53 -15.70 -41.93
CA GLY A 10 -45.46 -16.20 -43.30
C GLY A 10 -44.14 -16.93 -43.58
N GLY A 11 -44.23 -18.18 -44.08
CA GLY A 11 -43.13 -18.82 -44.80
C GLY A 11 -42.94 -20.32 -44.60
N ARG A 12 -43.72 -21.11 -45.36
CA ARG A 12 -43.56 -22.51 -45.85
C ARG A 12 -42.19 -23.18 -45.64
N ALA A 13 -42.13 -24.36 -45.00
CA ALA A 13 -42.31 -25.71 -45.57
C ALA A 13 -41.19 -26.16 -46.55
N HIS A 14 -40.31 -27.03 -46.06
CA HIS A 14 -39.54 -28.00 -46.85
C HIS A 14 -39.69 -29.39 -46.23
N ALA A 15 -39.80 -30.38 -47.10
CA ALA A 15 -40.27 -31.74 -46.86
C ALA A 15 -39.19 -32.74 -46.39
N GLU A 16 -39.62 -33.65 -45.51
CA GLU A 16 -39.36 -35.09 -45.29
C GLU A 16 -38.12 -35.83 -45.86
N PRO A 17 -37.65 -36.90 -45.16
CA PRO A 17 -38.28 -38.22 -45.33
C PRO A 17 -38.49 -39.07 -44.03
N ALA A 18 -39.69 -39.66 -43.96
CA ALA A 18 -40.11 -41.02 -43.54
C ALA A 18 -39.34 -41.85 -42.47
N GLU A 19 -40.13 -42.18 -41.42
CA GLU A 19 -40.20 -43.40 -40.57
C GLU A 19 -39.14 -43.68 -39.45
N PRO A 20 -39.50 -44.39 -38.35
CA PRO A 20 -40.73 -45.15 -38.09
C PRO A 20 -41.61 -44.62 -36.93
N GLU A 21 -42.88 -45.00 -37.03
CA GLU A 21 -43.98 -44.71 -36.10
C GLU A 21 -43.62 -44.91 -34.62
N HIS A 22 -43.64 -43.81 -33.85
CA HIS A 22 -43.90 -43.90 -32.43
C HIS A 22 -45.37 -44.26 -32.25
N LYS A 23 -45.64 -45.55 -32.05
CA LYS A 23 -46.93 -46.03 -31.53
C LYS A 23 -47.17 -45.34 -30.17
N SER A 24 -47.90 -44.24 -30.22
CA SER A 24 -48.54 -43.66 -29.05
C SER A 24 -49.43 -44.75 -28.47
N HIS A 25 -49.10 -45.23 -27.27
CA HIS A 25 -49.96 -46.12 -26.51
C HIS A 25 -51.35 -45.50 -26.48
N GLY A 26 -52.28 -46.16 -27.20
CA GLY A 26 -53.65 -45.71 -27.35
C GLY A 26 -54.27 -45.55 -25.97
N ALA A 27 -55.00 -44.46 -25.79
CA ALA A 27 -55.96 -44.33 -24.72
C ALA A 27 -57.11 -45.33 -24.96
N GLU A 28 -56.85 -46.61 -24.71
CA GLU A 28 -57.90 -47.63 -24.55
C GLU A 28 -58.48 -47.44 -23.15
N VAL A 29 -59.53 -46.62 -23.07
CA VAL A 29 -60.38 -46.56 -21.87
C VAL A 29 -61.09 -47.90 -21.77
N CYS A 30 -60.59 -48.74 -20.86
CA CYS A 30 -61.19 -50.03 -20.57
C CYS A 30 -62.64 -49.85 -20.07
N PRO A 31 -63.62 -50.59 -20.60
CA PRO A 31 -64.98 -50.57 -20.07
C PRO A 31 -64.96 -51.07 -18.61
N GLY A 32 -65.34 -50.21 -17.65
CA GLY A 32 -65.23 -50.47 -16.20
C GLY A 32 -64.06 -49.79 -15.50
N HIS A 33 -63.51 -48.71 -16.07
CA HIS A 33 -62.60 -47.76 -15.41
C HIS A 33 -63.10 -46.31 -15.56
N GLY A 34 -64.23 -45.99 -14.92
CA GLY A 34 -64.70 -44.66 -14.59
C GLY A 34 -64.57 -44.35 -13.09
N PRO A 35 -64.87 -43.10 -12.66
CA PRO A 35 -64.74 -42.68 -11.27
C PRO A 35 -65.70 -43.38 -10.26
N MET A 36 -66.44 -44.41 -10.68
CA MET A 36 -67.46 -45.13 -9.88
C MET A 36 -67.24 -46.65 -9.80
N ASP A 37 -66.06 -47.16 -10.13
CA ASP A 37 -65.77 -48.61 -10.06
C ASP A 37 -65.40 -49.10 -8.65
N PRO A 38 -65.63 -50.40 -8.35
CA PRO A 38 -65.17 -51.01 -7.10
C PRO A 38 -63.65 -50.86 -6.95
N PRO A 39 -63.13 -50.60 -5.74
CA PRO A 39 -61.72 -50.32 -5.53
C PRO A 39 -60.88 -51.48 -6.07
N HIS A 40 -59.85 -51.16 -6.85
CA HIS A 40 -58.86 -52.15 -7.28
C HIS A 40 -58.39 -52.93 -6.06
N HIS A 41 -58.54 -54.25 -6.11
CA HIS A 41 -58.15 -55.10 -5.01
C HIS A 41 -56.63 -54.98 -4.82
N VAL A 42 -56.22 -54.66 -3.59
CA VAL A 42 -54.80 -54.46 -3.30
C VAL A 42 -54.10 -55.82 -3.33
N ASN A 43 -53.16 -55.97 -4.26
CA ASN A 43 -52.27 -57.11 -4.26
C ASN A 43 -51.23 -56.94 -3.15
N TRP A 44 -51.38 -57.66 -2.05
CA TRP A 44 -50.47 -57.57 -0.92
C TRP A 44 -49.25 -58.50 -1.07
N TRP A 45 -49.41 -59.70 -1.63
CA TRP A 45 -48.36 -60.76 -1.59
C TRP A 45 -48.27 -61.64 -2.86
N ARG A 46 -49.11 -61.46 -3.89
CA ARG A 46 -49.15 -62.30 -5.10
C ARG A 46 -48.14 -61.80 -6.14
N GLY A 47 -47.31 -62.66 -6.70
CA GLY A 47 -46.35 -62.29 -7.75
C GLY A 47 -45.12 -61.49 -7.29
N LEU A 48 -44.48 -61.90 -6.18
CA LEU A 48 -43.34 -61.21 -5.59
C LEU A 48 -42.07 -61.22 -6.44
N ILE A 49 -41.90 -62.18 -7.36
CA ILE A 49 -40.68 -62.35 -8.16
C ILE A 49 -40.85 -61.83 -9.59
N GLY A 50 -42.03 -61.98 -10.21
CA GLY A 50 -42.25 -61.50 -11.57
C GLY A 50 -43.57 -61.89 -12.21
N VAL A 51 -43.70 -61.61 -13.50
CA VAL A 51 -44.86 -61.98 -14.33
C VAL A 51 -44.59 -63.30 -15.02
N ASN A 52 -45.45 -64.29 -14.84
CA ASN A 52 -45.43 -65.53 -15.63
C ASN A 52 -46.83 -66.11 -15.72
N ASN A 53 -47.45 -65.99 -16.89
CA ASN A 53 -48.86 -66.34 -17.10
C ASN A 53 -49.13 -67.84 -17.06
N GLU A 54 -48.15 -68.68 -17.40
CA GLU A 54 -48.28 -70.14 -17.37
C GLU A 54 -48.22 -70.66 -15.93
N ARG A 55 -47.31 -70.12 -15.11
CA ARG A 55 -47.16 -70.52 -13.70
C ARG A 55 -48.19 -69.87 -12.78
N ALA A 56 -48.69 -68.70 -13.12
CA ALA A 56 -49.78 -68.04 -12.40
C ALA A 56 -51.14 -68.74 -12.56
N ALA A 57 -51.27 -69.65 -13.55
CA ALA A 57 -52.48 -70.42 -13.83
C ALA A 57 -52.58 -71.76 -13.08
N GLY A 58 -51.60 -72.09 -12.22
CA GLY A 58 -51.63 -73.31 -11.41
C GLY A 58 -52.83 -73.36 -10.47
N GLU A 59 -53.53 -74.48 -10.43
CA GLU A 59 -54.70 -74.67 -9.56
C GLU A 59 -54.25 -74.95 -8.12
N GLY A 60 -54.38 -73.96 -7.23
CA GLY A 60 -54.20 -74.11 -5.78
C GLY A 60 -53.32 -73.04 -5.11
N PHE A 61 -53.33 -73.02 -3.78
CA PHE A 61 -52.44 -72.17 -2.95
C PHE A 61 -51.01 -72.74 -2.96
N SER A 62 -50.37 -72.74 -4.13
CA SER A 62 -48.98 -73.17 -4.29
C SER A 62 -48.03 -71.98 -4.21
N LEU A 63 -46.75 -72.26 -3.95
CA LEU A 63 -45.66 -71.25 -4.01
C LEU A 63 -45.68 -70.48 -5.33
N ASP A 64 -46.10 -71.10 -6.44
CA ASP A 64 -46.17 -70.45 -7.74
C ASP A 64 -47.08 -69.22 -7.76
N HIS A 65 -48.17 -69.24 -7.00
CA HIS A 65 -49.10 -68.10 -6.87
C HIS A 65 -48.47 -66.93 -6.10
N LEU A 66 -47.58 -67.20 -5.13
CA LEU A 66 -46.87 -66.13 -4.40
C LEU A 66 -45.74 -65.52 -5.24
N LEU A 67 -45.11 -66.32 -6.11
CA LEU A 67 -43.94 -65.89 -6.87
C LEU A 67 -44.31 -65.22 -8.20
N TRP A 68 -45.35 -65.70 -8.88
CA TRP A 68 -45.71 -65.27 -10.24
C TRP A 68 -47.08 -64.60 -10.28
N ARG A 69 -47.16 -63.39 -10.86
CA ARG A 69 -48.44 -62.73 -11.20
C ARG A 69 -48.80 -62.94 -12.65
N TYR A 70 -50.10 -62.90 -12.93
CA TYR A 70 -50.63 -62.84 -14.28
C TYR A 70 -50.68 -61.39 -14.75
N HIS A 71 -50.10 -61.11 -15.91
CA HIS A 71 -50.21 -59.82 -16.59
C HIS A 71 -50.13 -60.04 -18.09
N ASN A 72 -51.14 -59.56 -18.82
CA ASN A 72 -51.21 -59.64 -20.26
C ASN A 72 -51.02 -58.24 -20.86
N ASP A 73 -49.83 -57.98 -21.41
CA ASP A 73 -49.50 -56.68 -22.03
C ASP A 73 -50.26 -56.45 -23.35
N LYS A 74 -50.86 -57.49 -23.96
CA LYS A 74 -51.59 -57.39 -25.23
C LYS A 74 -53.03 -56.91 -25.06
N ASP A 75 -53.62 -57.17 -23.90
CA ASP A 75 -54.98 -56.76 -23.54
C ASP A 75 -54.91 -56.03 -22.19
N PRO A 76 -54.70 -54.69 -22.17
CA PRO A 76 -54.57 -53.93 -20.92
C PRO A 76 -55.85 -53.98 -20.07
N CYS A 77 -56.99 -54.33 -20.67
CA CYS A 77 -58.30 -54.39 -20.03
C CYS A 77 -58.72 -55.79 -19.52
N ASP A 78 -57.79 -56.75 -19.42
CA ASP A 78 -58.08 -58.09 -18.89
C ASP A 78 -58.40 -58.01 -17.37
N PRO A 79 -59.59 -58.46 -16.90
CA PRO A 79 -59.94 -58.47 -15.47
C PRO A 79 -59.04 -59.37 -14.61
N LYS A 80 -58.21 -60.22 -15.23
CA LYS A 80 -57.21 -61.06 -14.56
C LYS A 80 -55.86 -60.36 -14.37
N ASN A 81 -55.67 -59.16 -14.94
CA ASN A 81 -54.45 -58.38 -14.77
C ASN A 81 -54.34 -57.89 -13.33
N GLU A 82 -53.23 -58.23 -12.68
CA GLU A 82 -53.02 -57.85 -11.29
C GLU A 82 -51.96 -56.75 -11.14
N PRO A 83 -52.20 -55.79 -10.24
CA PRO A 83 -51.20 -54.78 -9.91
C PRO A 83 -49.99 -55.42 -9.22
N PRO A 84 -48.80 -54.79 -9.30
CA PRO A 84 -47.62 -55.28 -8.60
C PRO A 84 -47.86 -55.37 -7.08
N PRO A 85 -47.29 -56.36 -6.39
CA PRO A 85 -47.54 -56.56 -4.98
C PRO A 85 -46.89 -55.47 -4.11
N PHE A 86 -47.66 -54.94 -3.16
CA PHE A 86 -47.20 -53.92 -2.23
C PHE A 86 -45.98 -54.37 -1.41
N LEU A 87 -45.94 -55.64 -0.98
CA LEU A 87 -44.80 -56.18 -0.25
C LEU A 87 -43.51 -56.15 -1.07
N ALA A 88 -43.53 -56.43 -2.38
CA ALA A 88 -42.31 -56.37 -3.19
C ALA A 88 -41.76 -54.93 -3.25
N SER A 89 -42.63 -53.92 -3.32
CA SER A 89 -42.23 -52.52 -3.23
C SER A 89 -41.66 -52.16 -1.86
N VAL A 90 -42.26 -52.64 -0.77
CA VAL A 90 -41.76 -52.44 0.60
C VAL A 90 -40.42 -53.14 0.81
N LEU A 91 -40.24 -54.36 0.30
CA LEU A 91 -38.98 -55.10 0.36
C LEU A 91 -37.89 -54.42 -0.47
N ASN A 92 -38.22 -53.93 -1.67
CA ASN A 92 -37.29 -53.16 -2.49
C ASN A 92 -36.85 -51.85 -1.79
N PHE A 93 -37.80 -51.09 -1.25
CA PHE A 93 -37.51 -49.89 -0.48
C PHE A 93 -36.72 -50.23 0.80
N GLY A 94 -37.07 -51.31 1.49
CA GLY A 94 -36.36 -51.80 2.67
C GLY A 94 -34.92 -52.22 2.36
N LEU A 95 -34.68 -52.89 1.22
CA LEU A 95 -33.34 -53.24 0.74
C LEU A 95 -32.54 -51.98 0.42
N LEU A 96 -33.13 -51.02 -0.31
CA LEU A 96 -32.50 -49.74 -0.60
C LEU A 96 -32.16 -48.96 0.69
N ALA A 97 -33.11 -48.89 1.63
CA ALA A 97 -32.92 -48.24 2.92
C ALA A 97 -31.84 -48.96 3.76
N PHE A 98 -31.79 -50.28 3.72
CA PHE A 98 -30.75 -51.07 4.39
C PHE A 98 -29.37 -50.78 3.81
N ILE A 99 -29.23 -50.77 2.48
CA ILE A 99 -27.98 -50.41 1.79
C ILE A 99 -27.59 -48.98 2.16
N LEU A 100 -28.52 -48.02 2.08
CA LEU A 100 -28.25 -46.62 2.39
C LEU A 100 -27.91 -46.39 3.86
N TYR A 101 -28.54 -47.10 4.78
CA TYR A 101 -28.19 -47.05 6.20
C TYR A 101 -26.83 -47.69 6.47
N HIS A 102 -26.55 -48.84 5.86
CA HIS A 102 -25.29 -49.56 6.06
C HIS A 102 -24.09 -48.77 5.52
N PHE A 103 -24.20 -48.23 4.31
CA PHE A 103 -23.12 -47.50 3.64
C PHE A 103 -23.10 -46.00 3.96
N GLY A 104 -24.25 -45.36 4.17
CA GLY A 104 -24.36 -43.91 4.36
C GLY A 104 -24.04 -43.41 5.77
N LYS A 105 -24.21 -44.24 6.80
CA LYS A 105 -23.97 -43.81 8.20
C LYS A 105 -22.54 -43.32 8.47
N LYS A 106 -21.54 -43.99 7.88
CA LYS A 106 -20.13 -43.66 8.05
C LYS A 106 -19.74 -42.33 7.38
N PRO A 107 -19.90 -42.15 6.05
CA PRO A 107 -19.51 -40.92 5.39
C PRO A 107 -20.32 -39.71 5.89
N LEU A 108 -21.59 -39.90 6.28
CA LEU A 108 -22.40 -38.81 6.83
C LEU A 108 -21.90 -38.36 8.21
N ALA A 109 -21.59 -39.30 9.10
CA ALA A 109 -21.01 -38.98 10.41
C ALA A 109 -19.63 -38.32 10.27
N GLU A 110 -18.77 -38.85 9.41
CA GLU A 110 -17.44 -38.29 9.14
C GLU A 110 -17.53 -36.87 8.56
N ALA A 111 -18.46 -36.60 7.64
CA ALA A 111 -18.68 -35.26 7.10
C ALA A 111 -19.13 -34.25 8.16
N LEU A 112 -20.04 -34.65 9.06
CA LEU A 112 -20.49 -33.81 10.17
C LEU A 112 -19.37 -33.54 11.18
N VAL A 113 -18.56 -34.56 11.52
CA VAL A 113 -17.39 -34.41 12.39
C VAL A 113 -16.37 -33.48 11.75
N LYS A 114 -16.06 -33.67 10.46
CA LYS A 114 -15.14 -32.79 9.71
C LYS A 114 -15.63 -31.35 9.67
N ARG A 115 -16.94 -31.13 9.46
CA ARG A 115 -17.54 -29.80 9.49
C ARG A 115 -17.46 -29.17 10.87
N LYS A 116 -17.74 -29.93 11.93
CA LYS A 116 -17.55 -29.47 13.30
C LYS A 116 -16.11 -29.09 13.58
N GLN A 117 -15.15 -29.93 13.19
CA GLN A 117 -13.72 -29.67 13.37
C GLN A 117 -13.26 -28.42 12.61
N ALA A 118 -13.72 -28.24 11.37
CA ALA A 118 -13.42 -27.04 10.59
C ALA A 118 -13.94 -25.77 11.27
N ILE A 119 -15.21 -25.76 11.70
CA ILE A 119 -15.81 -24.61 12.41
C ILE A 119 -15.06 -24.33 13.71
N MET A 120 -14.74 -25.36 14.50
CA MET A 120 -13.99 -25.19 15.74
C MET A 120 -12.58 -24.64 15.48
N GLY A 121 -11.91 -25.09 14.41
CA GLY A 121 -10.62 -24.56 14.00
C GLY A 121 -10.69 -23.12 13.47
N GLU A 122 -11.77 -22.74 12.80
CA GLU A 122 -12.01 -21.36 12.39
C GLU A 122 -12.26 -20.45 13.60
N ILE A 123 -13.04 -20.91 14.59
CA ILE A 123 -13.28 -20.17 15.84
C ILE A 123 -11.97 -20.01 16.61
N ASP A 124 -11.20 -21.08 16.78
CA ASP A 124 -9.91 -21.04 17.50
C ASP A 124 -8.92 -20.08 16.82
N ASN A 125 -8.83 -20.13 15.49
CA ASN A 125 -8.02 -19.16 14.74
C ASN A 125 -8.54 -17.73 14.89
N ALA A 126 -9.85 -17.51 14.84
CA ALA A 126 -10.43 -16.18 15.01
C ALA A 126 -10.16 -15.63 16.42
N THR A 127 -10.28 -16.45 17.46
CA THR A 127 -9.92 -16.09 18.83
C THR A 127 -8.44 -15.77 18.95
N ARG A 128 -7.56 -16.62 18.41
CA ARG A 128 -6.11 -16.36 18.42
C ARG A 128 -5.76 -15.05 17.70
N LEU A 129 -6.35 -14.80 16.52
CA LEU A 129 -6.14 -13.56 15.78
C LEU A 129 -6.64 -12.33 16.55
N LYS A 130 -7.76 -12.46 17.27
CA LYS A 130 -8.29 -11.40 18.13
C LYS A 130 -7.33 -11.12 19.28
N ASP A 131 -6.87 -12.15 19.98
CA ASP A 131 -5.94 -12.01 21.10
C ASP A 131 -4.58 -11.44 20.64
N GLU A 132 -4.07 -11.88 19.49
CA GLU A 132 -2.87 -11.29 18.86
C GLU A 132 -3.09 -9.81 18.48
N ALA A 133 -4.28 -9.43 18.02
CA ALA A 133 -4.61 -8.05 17.69
C ALA A 133 -4.74 -7.17 18.94
N GLU A 134 -5.37 -7.68 20.00
CA GLU A 134 -5.51 -7.02 21.29
C GLU A 134 -4.14 -6.80 21.94
N GLY A 135 -3.26 -7.83 21.94
CA GLY A 135 -1.89 -7.68 22.45
C GLY A 135 -1.06 -6.65 21.65
N ARG A 136 -1.21 -6.60 20.32
CA ARG A 136 -0.55 -5.56 19.51
C ARG A 136 -1.09 -4.16 19.79
N LEU A 137 -2.38 -4.04 20.07
CA LEU A 137 -2.99 -2.76 20.41
C LEU A 137 -2.44 -2.23 21.73
N GLU A 138 -2.38 -3.08 22.76
CA GLU A 138 -1.76 -2.74 24.05
C GLU A 138 -0.28 -2.35 23.89
N GLU A 139 0.50 -3.10 23.11
CA GLU A 139 1.89 -2.74 22.80
C GLU A 139 2.02 -1.37 22.11
N TYR A 140 1.07 -1.01 21.24
CA TYR A 140 1.12 0.28 20.55
C TYR A 140 0.67 1.42 21.46
N GLU A 141 -0.32 1.19 22.33
CA GLU A 141 -0.73 2.15 23.35
C GLU A 141 0.43 2.45 24.30
N GLU A 142 1.11 1.43 24.83
CA GLU A 142 2.28 1.61 25.69
C GLU A 142 3.41 2.37 24.98
N LYS A 143 3.68 2.05 23.70
CA LYS A 143 4.67 2.77 22.90
C LYS A 143 4.27 4.23 22.69
N LEU A 144 2.99 4.54 22.48
CA LEU A 144 2.51 5.91 22.30
C LEU A 144 2.66 6.72 23.59
N ASP A 145 2.28 6.14 24.73
CA ASP A 145 2.42 6.79 26.04
C ASP A 145 3.89 7.11 26.34
N HIS A 146 4.79 6.15 26.11
CA HIS A 146 6.23 6.39 26.27
C HIS A 146 6.76 7.45 25.28
N LEU A 147 6.20 7.51 24.06
CA LEU A 147 6.61 8.48 23.06
C LEU A 147 6.19 9.91 23.43
N GLU A 148 5.00 10.08 24.01
CA GLU A 148 4.51 11.36 24.52
C GLU A 148 5.44 11.86 25.64
N GLU A 149 5.78 11.01 26.61
CA GLU A 149 6.73 11.35 27.69
C GLU A 149 8.12 11.71 27.13
N THR A 150 8.62 10.90 26.19
CA THR A 150 9.92 11.17 25.54
C THR A 150 9.91 12.49 24.78
N LEU A 151 8.80 12.83 24.11
CA LEU A 151 8.65 14.10 23.39
C LEU A 151 8.62 15.30 24.35
N GLU A 152 7.96 15.18 25.49
CA GLU A 152 7.96 16.22 26.51
C GLU A 152 9.36 16.44 27.09
N GLN A 153 10.06 15.36 27.44
CA GLN A 153 11.44 15.41 27.91
C GLN A 153 12.35 16.05 26.87
N LEU A 154 12.24 15.63 25.60
CA LEU A 154 13.03 16.16 24.50
C LEU A 154 12.76 17.64 24.26
N LYS A 155 11.50 18.09 24.30
CA LYS A 155 11.14 19.51 24.19
C LYS A 155 11.75 20.33 25.33
N ALA A 156 11.69 19.83 26.56
CA ALA A 156 12.27 20.50 27.72
C ALA A 156 13.80 20.59 27.59
N GLU A 157 14.45 19.51 27.15
CA GLU A 157 15.88 19.47 26.93
C GLU A 157 16.29 20.47 25.84
N TYR A 158 15.66 20.44 24.66
CA TYR A 158 15.93 21.40 23.58
C TYR A 158 15.69 22.85 24.00
N ALA A 159 14.63 23.13 24.76
CA ALA A 159 14.39 24.49 25.26
C ALA A 159 15.53 24.95 26.21
N SER A 160 16.02 24.05 27.07
CA SER A 160 17.14 24.33 27.97
C SER A 160 18.45 24.54 27.20
N GLN A 161 18.74 23.70 26.19
CA GLN A 161 19.94 23.79 25.37
C GLN A 161 19.91 25.08 24.55
N ALA A 162 18.78 25.40 23.92
CA ALA A 162 18.59 26.64 23.16
C ALA A 162 18.77 27.89 24.04
N ALA A 163 18.33 27.85 25.30
CA ALA A 163 18.54 28.96 26.23
C ALA A 163 20.03 29.14 26.58
N VAL A 164 20.77 28.05 26.76
CA VAL A 164 22.21 28.08 27.03
C VAL A 164 23.00 28.56 25.80
N GLU A 165 22.71 28.00 24.63
CA GLU A 165 23.34 28.42 23.37
C GLU A 165 23.08 29.88 23.07
N ARG A 166 21.85 30.36 23.27
CA ARG A 166 21.51 31.78 23.08
C ARG A 166 22.33 32.67 24.01
N LYS A 167 22.54 32.29 25.26
CA LYS A 167 23.38 33.05 26.20
C LYS A 167 24.84 33.10 25.73
N ASN A 168 25.38 31.95 25.34
CA ASN A 168 26.76 31.85 24.86
C ASN A 168 26.97 32.67 23.58
N LEU A 169 26.03 32.58 22.64
CA LEU A 169 26.06 33.33 21.39
C LEU A 169 25.97 34.83 21.65
N LEU A 170 25.12 35.28 22.58
CA LEU A 170 25.05 36.70 22.93
C LEU A 170 26.36 37.20 23.53
N ALA A 171 27.00 36.43 24.41
CA ALA A 171 28.30 36.77 24.97
C ALA A 171 29.40 36.83 23.89
N GLU A 172 29.43 35.86 22.97
CA GLU A 172 30.37 35.85 21.85
C GLU A 172 30.14 37.06 20.92
N LEU A 173 28.88 37.37 20.61
CA LEU A 173 28.53 38.53 19.78
C LEU A 173 28.91 39.84 20.45
N GLU A 174 28.82 39.95 21.77
CA GLU A 174 29.28 41.12 22.53
C GLU A 174 30.80 41.26 22.48
N GLU A 175 31.55 40.18 22.72
CA GLU A 175 33.01 40.21 22.61
C GLU A 175 33.46 40.56 21.19
N ARG A 176 32.81 39.95 20.19
CA ARG A 176 33.11 40.18 18.77
C ARG A 176 32.79 41.61 18.36
N ARG A 177 31.67 42.18 18.83
CA ARG A 177 31.33 43.60 18.63
C ARG A 177 32.38 44.51 19.27
N ALA A 178 32.80 44.23 20.49
CA ALA A 178 33.82 45.02 21.18
C ALA A 178 35.19 44.95 20.49
N ARG A 179 35.58 43.77 19.98
CA ARG A 179 36.81 43.61 19.18
C ARG A 179 36.72 44.35 17.86
N MET A 180 35.63 44.18 17.11
CA MET A 180 35.40 44.87 15.84
C MET A 180 35.45 46.40 16.00
N ARG A 181 34.89 46.94 17.08
CA ARG A 181 34.95 48.37 17.38
C ARG A 181 36.38 48.84 17.63
N ARG A 182 37.15 48.12 18.45
CA ARG A 182 38.57 48.44 18.70
C ARG A 182 39.40 48.38 17.42
N ASP A 183 39.19 47.36 16.59
CA ASP A 183 39.89 47.21 15.32
C ASP A 183 39.54 48.35 14.35
N ALA A 184 38.27 48.77 14.33
CA ALA A 184 37.84 49.92 13.52
C ALA A 184 38.44 51.24 14.02
N GLU A 185 38.42 51.49 15.33
CA GLU A 185 39.05 52.67 15.95
C GLU A 185 40.55 52.72 15.65
N PHE A 186 41.26 51.60 15.81
CA PHE A 186 42.68 51.48 15.49
C PHE A 186 42.96 51.75 14.00
N ARG A 187 42.15 51.20 13.08
CA ARG A 187 42.28 51.48 11.65
C ARG A 187 42.05 52.95 11.33
N ILE A 188 41.02 53.57 11.91
CA ILE A 188 40.76 55.01 11.74
C ILE A 188 41.97 55.82 12.21
N GLU A 189 42.56 55.50 13.36
CA GLU A 189 43.75 56.20 13.86
C GLU A 189 44.95 56.05 12.91
N GLN A 190 45.18 54.85 12.38
CA GLN A 190 46.23 54.60 11.42
C GLN A 190 46.02 55.40 10.12
N GLU A 191 44.80 55.40 9.58
CA GLU A 191 44.45 56.15 8.37
C GLU A 191 44.52 57.67 8.58
N LEU A 192 44.13 58.16 9.76
CA LEU A 192 44.30 59.58 10.10
C LEU A 192 45.78 59.96 10.20
N LYS A 193 46.63 59.06 10.72
CA LYS A 193 48.06 59.29 10.81
C LYS A 193 48.72 59.27 9.43
N SER A 194 48.37 58.32 8.56
CA SER A 194 48.86 58.27 7.18
C SER A 194 48.42 59.50 6.39
N ALA A 195 47.14 59.87 6.46
CA ALA A 195 46.60 61.04 5.78
C ALA A 195 47.27 62.34 6.25
N LYS A 196 47.57 62.49 7.54
CA LYS A 196 48.32 63.64 8.05
C LYS A 196 49.74 63.71 7.47
N VAL A 197 50.44 62.59 7.39
CA VAL A 197 51.80 62.53 6.83
C VAL A 197 51.76 62.89 5.33
N GLU A 198 50.81 62.35 4.59
CA GLU A 198 50.61 62.63 3.17
C GLU A 198 50.30 64.12 2.91
N LEU A 199 49.39 64.70 3.69
CA LEU A 199 49.07 66.14 3.61
C LEU A 199 50.28 67.04 3.94
N LEU A 200 51.07 66.67 4.96
CA LEU A 200 52.29 67.41 5.30
C LEU A 200 53.32 67.32 4.18
N GLN A 201 53.48 66.14 3.57
CA GLN A 201 54.39 65.95 2.45
C GLN A 201 53.97 66.80 1.25
N GLU A 202 52.68 66.80 0.89
CA GLU A 202 52.14 67.62 -0.20
C GLU A 202 52.32 69.12 0.09
N ALA A 203 52.08 69.55 1.33
CA ALA A 203 52.29 70.95 1.75
C ALA A 203 53.76 71.38 1.65
N VAL A 204 54.70 70.52 2.06
CA VAL A 204 56.14 70.77 1.95
C VAL A 204 56.55 70.86 0.48
N ILE A 205 56.11 69.92 -0.37
CA ILE A 205 56.38 69.94 -1.81
C ILE A 205 55.83 71.23 -2.44
N GLY A 206 54.60 71.62 -2.09
CA GLY A 206 53.97 72.86 -2.54
C GLY A 206 54.73 74.12 -2.10
N ALA A 207 55.18 74.16 -0.84
CA ALA A 207 55.97 75.27 -0.30
C ALA A 207 57.34 75.39 -0.99
N VAL A 208 58.02 74.27 -1.24
CA VAL A 208 59.30 74.24 -1.96
C VAL A 208 59.12 74.73 -3.39
N LYS A 209 58.07 74.27 -4.11
CA LYS A 209 57.76 74.77 -5.46
C LYS A 209 57.48 76.27 -5.46
N ALA A 210 56.69 76.77 -4.52
CA ALA A 210 56.41 78.20 -4.42
C ALA A 210 57.67 79.02 -4.10
N ALA A 211 58.54 78.53 -3.24
CA ALA A 211 59.82 79.15 -2.95
C ALA A 211 60.74 79.15 -4.19
N GLU A 212 60.81 78.03 -4.92
CA GLU A 212 61.54 77.93 -6.19
C GLU A 212 61.04 78.96 -7.21
N ASP A 213 59.72 79.09 -7.39
CA ASP A 213 59.12 80.07 -8.29
C ASP A 213 59.47 81.51 -7.89
N ILE A 214 59.42 81.83 -6.58
CA ILE A 214 59.81 83.15 -6.06
C ILE A 214 61.30 83.42 -6.30
N ILE A 215 62.18 82.45 -6.04
CA ILE A 215 63.62 82.57 -6.26
C ILE A 215 63.90 82.79 -7.75
N ARG A 216 63.27 82.01 -8.65
CA ARG A 216 63.40 82.21 -10.10
C ARG A 216 62.95 83.60 -10.55
N LEU A 217 61.88 84.14 -9.97
CA LEU A 217 61.37 85.48 -10.29
C LEU A 217 62.24 86.62 -9.75
N ARG A 218 62.96 86.42 -8.65
CA ARG A 218 63.76 87.47 -7.97
C ARG A 218 65.27 87.33 -8.10
N ALA A 219 65.78 86.23 -8.66
CA ALA A 219 67.22 85.99 -8.77
C ALA A 219 67.93 87.08 -9.57
N THR A 220 68.92 87.73 -8.94
CA THR A 220 69.77 88.75 -9.58
C THR A 220 71.16 88.19 -9.90
N THR A 221 71.92 88.86 -10.76
CA THR A 221 73.30 88.45 -11.12
C THR A 221 74.26 88.45 -9.93
N GLN A 222 74.01 89.30 -8.92
CA GLN A 222 74.82 89.39 -7.70
C GLN A 222 74.63 88.18 -6.77
N ASP A 223 73.42 87.59 -6.75
CA ASP A 223 73.14 86.36 -5.99
C ASP A 223 73.89 85.16 -6.58
N GLN A 224 74.03 85.09 -7.91
CA GLN A 224 74.76 84.01 -8.58
C GLN A 224 76.26 84.03 -8.27
N GLU A 225 76.89 85.20 -8.22
CA GLU A 225 78.31 85.32 -7.82
C GLU A 225 78.53 84.93 -6.36
N THR A 226 77.61 85.31 -5.47
CA THR A 226 77.68 84.95 -4.05
C THR A 226 77.56 83.44 -3.83
N LEU A 227 76.61 82.78 -4.52
CA LEU A 227 76.44 81.33 -4.48
C LEU A 227 77.67 80.58 -5.03
N ALA A 228 78.30 81.09 -6.09
CA ALA A 228 79.52 80.51 -6.64
C ALA A 228 80.69 80.60 -5.65
N GLN A 229 80.83 81.72 -4.93
CA GLN A 229 81.86 81.88 -3.91
C GLN A 229 81.63 80.98 -2.68
N GLU A 230 80.38 80.81 -2.24
CA GLU A 230 80.06 79.90 -1.14
C GLU A 230 80.30 78.43 -1.52
N TYR A 231 79.93 78.02 -2.73
CA TYR A 231 80.20 76.66 -3.21
C TYR A 231 81.71 76.35 -3.25
N LEU A 232 82.52 77.30 -3.75
CA LEU A 232 83.98 77.17 -3.78
C LEU A 232 84.60 77.07 -2.39
N LYS A 233 83.97 77.64 -1.35
CA LYS A 233 84.40 77.49 0.05
C LYS A 233 83.94 76.17 0.68
N ALA A 234 82.76 75.67 0.34
CA ALA A 234 82.18 74.47 0.93
C ALA A 234 82.82 73.15 0.42
N VAL A 235 83.20 73.10 -0.85
CA VAL A 235 83.81 71.91 -1.49
C VAL A 235 85.09 71.42 -0.78
N PRO A 236 86.09 72.27 -0.44
CA PRO A 236 87.27 71.80 0.27
C PRO A 236 86.97 71.33 1.70
N GLU A 237 85.97 71.90 2.38
CA GLU A 237 85.57 71.49 3.74
C GLU A 237 84.88 70.12 3.77
N ALA A 238 84.06 69.80 2.75
CA ALA A 238 83.43 68.50 2.61
C ALA A 238 84.42 67.40 2.17
N LEU A 239 85.38 67.73 1.31
CA LEU A 239 86.45 66.81 0.90
C LEU A 239 87.47 66.53 2.02
N ALA A 240 87.70 67.49 2.91
CA ALA A 240 88.47 67.27 4.13
C ALA A 240 87.76 66.32 5.13
N ARG A 241 86.45 66.12 4.97
CA ARG A 241 85.60 65.26 5.82
C ARG A 241 85.30 63.90 5.15
N GLY A 242 86.36 63.25 4.63
CA GLY A 242 86.33 61.89 4.07
C GLY A 242 85.84 60.81 5.06
N PRO A 243 85.60 59.56 4.60
CA PRO A 243 84.45 58.73 4.96
C PRO A 243 84.53 58.12 6.37
N GLU A 244 84.10 58.85 7.40
CA GLU A 244 83.96 58.29 8.76
C GLU A 244 82.50 58.23 9.26
N ALA A 245 81.54 58.77 8.49
CA ALA A 245 80.14 58.83 8.90
C ALA A 245 79.24 57.70 8.35
N ALA A 246 79.81 56.70 7.64
CA ALA A 246 79.03 55.61 7.04
C ALA A 246 78.80 54.39 7.95
N GLN A 247 79.33 54.37 9.20
CA GLN A 247 79.17 53.22 10.12
C GLN A 247 78.37 53.51 11.40
N ALA A 248 77.82 54.72 11.58
CA ALA A 248 77.06 55.07 12.79
C ALA A 248 75.53 55.14 12.58
N GLY A 249 74.98 54.35 11.66
CA GLY A 249 73.53 54.29 11.37
C GLY A 249 72.92 52.89 11.33
N GLY A 250 73.69 51.85 11.66
CA GLY A 250 73.22 50.47 11.74
C GLY A 250 73.03 50.02 13.19
N ALA A 251 72.13 50.67 13.93
CA ALA A 251 71.66 50.17 15.23
C ALA A 251 70.35 50.85 15.61
N SER A 252 69.23 50.29 15.15
CA SER A 252 67.97 50.06 15.91
C SER A 252 66.91 49.51 14.96
#